data_AF-A0A6V8NT97-F1
#
_entry.id   AF-A0A6V8NT97-F1
#
_cell.length_a   1.000
_cell.length_b   1.000
_cell.length_c   1.000
_cell.angle_alpha   90.00
_cell.angle_beta   90.00
_cell.angle_gamma   90.00
#
_symmetry.space_group_name_H-M   'P 1'
#
loop_
_entity.id
_entity.type
_entity.pdbx_description
1 polymer ?
#
loop_
_entity_poly.entity_id
_entity_poly.type
_entity_poly.pdbx_seq_one_letter_code
_entity_poly.pdbx_strand_id
1 'polypeptide(L)'
;MSFLLEELGYKLHEDDRFKLYLTNTLEMEELSQTELPGMISLSEESHLAGKVKKEQPILVVLGNPPYSGHSSNVYDEVKAYYQVDGKPLGEKNPKCLQDDYVNIILFAQWKIDQAGEGVLGFITNLIYLENPTFRGMRQSLMQSFDEIYLLDLHGNSLKKERCPDGSKDENVFDIQQGVAIV
;
A
#
# COMPACT_ATOMS: atom_id res chain seq x y z
N MET A 1 -2.01 -8.90 -22.04
CA MET A 1 -1.35 -7.69 -21.53
C MET A 1 -0.61 -6.92 -22.62
N SER A 2 0.34 -7.54 -23.35
CA SER A 2 1.05 -6.88 -24.47
C SER A 2 0.10 -6.27 -25.52
N PHE A 3 -0.87 -7.04 -26.00
CA PHE A 3 -1.90 -6.57 -26.94
C PHE A 3 -2.72 -5.36 -26.46
N LEU A 4 -3.03 -5.27 -25.16
CA LEU A 4 -3.81 -4.14 -24.61
C LEU A 4 -2.98 -2.85 -24.61
N LEU A 5 -1.68 -2.95 -24.34
CA LEU A 5 -0.77 -1.79 -24.34
C LEU A 5 -0.55 -1.27 -25.76
N GLU A 6 -0.42 -2.18 -26.73
CA GLU A 6 -0.36 -1.82 -28.14
C GLU A 6 -1.65 -1.12 -28.62
N GLU A 7 -2.83 -1.61 -28.20
CA GLU A 7 -4.12 -0.96 -28.47
C GLU A 7 -4.21 0.45 -27.88
N LEU A 8 -3.59 0.68 -26.71
CA LEU A 8 -3.50 1.99 -26.06
C LEU A 8 -2.38 2.88 -26.64
N GLY A 9 -1.69 2.42 -27.69
CA GLY A 9 -0.68 3.19 -28.43
C GLY A 9 0.76 3.05 -27.91
N TYR A 10 1.01 2.16 -26.95
CA TYR A 10 2.36 1.88 -26.45
C TYR A 10 3.05 0.86 -27.38
N LYS A 11 4.21 1.22 -27.94
CA LYS A 11 5.00 0.32 -28.80
C LYS A 11 6.06 -0.39 -27.95
N LEU A 12 5.89 -1.68 -27.76
CA LEU A 12 6.92 -2.52 -27.15
C LEU A 12 8.04 -2.77 -28.17
N HIS A 13 9.30 -2.56 -27.78
CA HIS A 13 10.45 -3.03 -28.55
C HIS A 13 10.66 -4.55 -28.34
N GLU A 14 11.41 -5.22 -29.21
CA GLU A 14 11.61 -6.68 -29.14
C GLU A 14 12.18 -7.16 -27.79
N ASP A 15 12.94 -6.31 -27.11
CA ASP A 15 13.53 -6.57 -25.78
C ASP A 15 12.68 -6.04 -24.61
N ASP A 16 11.57 -5.34 -24.87
CA ASP A 16 10.71 -4.79 -23.83
C ASP A 16 9.80 -5.87 -23.25
N ARG A 17 10.15 -6.35 -22.05
CA ARG A 17 9.21 -7.13 -21.24
C ARG A 17 8.21 -6.21 -20.55
N PHE A 18 6.96 -6.67 -20.43
CA PHE A 18 6.03 -6.06 -19.48
C PHE A 18 6.62 -6.19 -18.07
N LYS A 19 6.75 -5.05 -17.36
CA LYS A 19 7.40 -4.96 -16.03
C LYS A 19 6.50 -5.50 -14.92
N LEU A 20 6.16 -6.78 -15.01
CA LEU A 20 5.43 -7.54 -14.00
C LEU A 20 6.42 -8.47 -13.30
N TYR A 21 6.49 -8.35 -11.98
CA TYR A 21 7.43 -9.12 -11.17
C TYR A 21 6.70 -9.97 -10.13
N LEU A 22 7.17 -11.20 -9.92
CA LEU A 22 6.69 -12.05 -8.84
C LEU A 22 7.55 -11.82 -7.59
N THR A 23 7.01 -11.07 -6.62
CA THR A 23 7.74 -10.68 -5.39
C THR A 23 6.78 -10.39 -4.25
N ASN A 24 7.29 -10.40 -3.01
CA ASN A 24 6.65 -9.70 -1.90
C ASN A 24 7.16 -8.25 -1.90
N THR A 25 6.22 -7.29 -1.95
CA THR A 25 6.56 -5.86 -2.03
C THR A 25 7.26 -5.38 -0.76
N LEU A 26 6.85 -5.87 0.41
CA LEU A 26 7.39 -5.47 1.71
C LEU A 26 8.72 -6.17 2.05
N GLU A 27 9.08 -7.23 1.33
CA GLU A 27 10.34 -7.94 1.52
C GLU A 27 11.44 -7.26 0.71
N MET A 28 12.44 -6.68 1.39
CA MET A 28 13.55 -5.98 0.72
C MET A 28 14.75 -6.90 0.49
N GLU A 29 14.82 -8.05 1.16
CA GLU A 29 15.84 -9.06 0.88
C GLU A 29 15.51 -9.81 -0.42
N GLU A 30 16.56 -10.06 -1.21
CA GLU A 30 16.43 -10.86 -2.43
C GLU A 30 16.67 -12.31 -2.10
N LEU A 31 15.95 -13.21 -2.77
CA LEU A 31 16.21 -14.64 -2.65
C LEU A 31 17.63 -14.93 -3.13
N SER A 32 18.39 -15.70 -2.34
CA SER A 32 19.69 -16.17 -2.78
C SER A 32 19.56 -16.97 -4.09
N GLN A 33 20.50 -16.77 -5.00
CA GLN A 33 20.56 -17.55 -6.24
C GLN A 33 20.59 -19.04 -5.87
N THR A 34 19.49 -19.72 -6.14
CA THR A 34 19.32 -21.13 -5.81
C THR A 34 19.40 -21.91 -7.10
N GLU A 35 20.38 -22.80 -7.23
CA GLU A 35 20.61 -23.63 -8.43
C GLU A 35 19.59 -24.80 -8.55
N LEU A 36 18.58 -24.85 -7.68
CA LEU A 36 17.55 -25.89 -7.72
C LEU A 36 16.63 -25.68 -8.94
N PRO A 37 16.38 -26.73 -9.75
CA PRO A 37 15.48 -26.64 -10.90
C PRO A 37 14.09 -26.12 -10.51
N GLY A 38 13.64 -25.04 -11.15
CA GLY A 38 12.35 -24.38 -10.87
C GLY A 38 12.40 -23.25 -9.83
N MET A 39 13.48 -23.10 -9.06
CA MET A 39 13.67 -21.96 -8.14
C MET A 39 14.46 -20.81 -8.76
N ILE A 40 15.20 -21.08 -9.84
CA ILE A 40 15.98 -20.08 -10.58
C ILE A 40 15.08 -18.93 -11.06
N SER A 41 13.93 -19.24 -11.66
CA SER A 41 12.98 -18.23 -12.15
C SER A 41 12.39 -17.37 -11.02
N LEU A 42 12.19 -17.93 -9.82
CA LEU A 42 11.73 -17.17 -8.65
C LEU A 42 12.82 -16.23 -8.12
N SER A 43 14.08 -16.69 -8.08
CA SER A 43 15.21 -15.84 -7.69
C SER A 43 15.46 -14.72 -8.70
N GLU A 44 15.31 -14.98 -9.99
CA GLU A 44 15.40 -13.96 -11.05
C GLU A 44 14.30 -12.90 -10.92
N GLU A 45 13.03 -13.30 -10.77
CA GLU A 45 11.93 -12.35 -10.57
C GLU A 45 12.09 -11.53 -9.28
N SER A 46 12.57 -12.17 -8.20
CA SER A 46 12.88 -11.48 -6.94
C SER A 46 14.00 -10.44 -7.11
N HIS A 47 15.09 -10.79 -7.80
CA HIS A 47 16.20 -9.88 -8.08
C HIS A 47 15.78 -8.71 -8.96
N LEU A 48 15.02 -8.98 -10.03
CA LEU A 48 14.52 -7.95 -10.93
C LEU A 48 13.54 -7.00 -10.23
N ALA A 49 12.66 -7.51 -9.36
CA ALA A 49 11.83 -6.68 -8.49
C ALA A 49 12.67 -5.87 -7.50
N GLY A 50 13.72 -6.48 -6.93
CA GLY A 50 14.68 -5.84 -6.03
C GLY A 50 15.29 -4.59 -6.65
N LYS A 51 15.74 -4.66 -7.91
CA LYS A 51 16.25 -3.49 -8.65
C LYS A 51 15.22 -2.37 -8.75
N VAL A 52 13.96 -2.68 -9.04
CA VAL A 52 12.89 -1.66 -9.09
C VAL A 52 12.68 -1.04 -7.72
N LYS A 53 12.55 -1.86 -6.67
CA LYS A 53 12.29 -1.39 -5.30
C LYS A 53 13.44 -0.53 -4.76
N LYS A 54 14.70 -0.90 -5.04
CA LYS A 54 15.90 -0.29 -4.45
C LYS A 54 16.48 0.86 -5.26
N GLU A 55 16.49 0.75 -6.60
CA GLU A 55 17.28 1.64 -7.45
C GLU A 55 16.44 2.63 -8.25
N GLN A 56 15.19 2.27 -8.57
CA GLN A 56 14.35 3.11 -9.43
C GLN A 56 13.59 4.15 -8.60
N PRO A 57 13.56 5.43 -9.04
CA PRO A 57 12.64 6.42 -8.49
C PRO A 57 11.21 6.07 -8.91
N ILE A 58 10.30 6.00 -7.95
CA ILE A 58 8.88 5.68 -8.19
C ILE A 58 8.07 6.93 -7.87
N LEU A 59 7.53 7.55 -8.93
CA LEU A 59 6.76 8.79 -8.82
C LEU A 59 5.27 8.54 -8.57
N VAL A 60 4.75 7.37 -8.94
CA VAL A 60 3.33 7.07 -8.83
C VAL A 60 3.14 5.67 -8.27
N VAL A 61 2.37 5.54 -7.19
CA VAL A 61 1.99 4.25 -6.60
C VAL A 61 0.47 4.18 -6.54
N LEU A 62 -0.11 3.22 -7.27
CA LEU A 62 -1.56 3.00 -7.34
C LEU A 62 -1.91 1.57 -6.95
N GLY A 63 -3.10 1.35 -6.39
CA GLY A 63 -3.55 -0.01 -6.09
C GLY A 63 -4.66 -0.14 -5.05
N ASN A 64 -5.03 -1.39 -4.82
CA ASN A 64 -5.90 -1.83 -3.74
C ASN A 64 -5.06 -2.74 -2.82
N PRO A 65 -4.33 -2.16 -1.84
CA PRO A 65 -3.50 -2.96 -0.94
C PRO A 65 -4.34 -3.93 -0.11
N PRO A 66 -3.78 -5.08 0.31
CA PRO A 66 -4.53 -6.09 1.05
C PRO A 66 -4.96 -5.59 2.44
N TYR A 67 -6.18 -5.96 2.85
CA TYR A 67 -6.78 -5.60 4.15
C TYR A 67 -6.64 -6.77 5.14
N SER A 68 -5.47 -6.91 5.77
CA SER A 68 -5.20 -8.01 6.69
C SER A 68 -4.63 -7.49 8.01
N GLY A 69 -5.51 -7.42 9.03
CA GLY A 69 -5.16 -6.95 10.37
C GLY A 69 -4.17 -7.83 11.14
N HIS A 70 -3.76 -8.97 10.57
CA HIS A 70 -2.66 -9.79 11.05
C HIS A 70 -1.70 -10.03 9.89
N SER A 71 -0.81 -9.07 9.65
CA SER A 71 0.25 -9.26 8.68
C SER A 71 1.13 -10.44 9.10
N SER A 72 1.40 -11.34 8.15
CA SER A 72 2.50 -12.31 8.28
C SER A 72 3.86 -11.64 8.05
N ASN A 73 3.88 -10.38 7.60
CA ASN A 73 5.06 -9.58 7.32
C ASN A 73 5.31 -8.64 8.51
N VAL A 74 6.33 -8.94 9.31
CA VAL A 74 6.81 -7.98 10.31
C VAL A 74 7.60 -6.90 9.56
N TYR A 75 6.96 -5.77 9.28
CA TYR A 75 7.62 -4.62 8.63
C TYR A 75 8.11 -3.67 9.71
N ASP A 76 9.41 -3.71 10.02
CA ASP A 76 9.99 -3.00 11.16
C ASP A 76 9.93 -1.47 11.03
N GLU A 77 9.89 -0.99 9.79
CA GLU A 77 9.80 0.40 9.39
C GLU A 77 8.51 1.05 9.91
N VAL A 78 7.46 0.25 10.14
CA VAL A 78 6.16 0.73 10.67
C VAL A 78 6.29 1.43 12.01
N LYS A 79 7.39 1.22 12.74
CA LYS A 79 7.76 1.97 13.95
C LYS A 79 7.78 3.49 13.73
N ALA A 80 7.97 3.96 12.50
CA ALA A 80 7.85 5.39 12.15
C ALA A 80 6.48 5.97 12.54
N TYR A 81 5.42 5.16 12.49
CA TYR A 81 4.06 5.56 12.86
C TYR A 81 3.76 5.44 14.37
N TYR A 82 4.69 4.94 15.18
CA TYR A 82 4.50 4.70 16.61
C TYR A 82 4.85 5.93 17.47
N GLN A 83 4.97 7.10 16.84
CA GLN A 83 5.28 8.35 17.52
C GLN A 83 4.48 9.53 16.95
N VAL A 84 4.31 10.56 17.78
CA VAL A 84 3.80 11.88 17.41
C VAL A 84 4.68 12.93 18.06
N ASP A 85 5.15 13.91 17.29
CA ASP A 85 6.04 14.99 17.76
C ASP A 85 7.29 14.45 18.48
N GLY A 86 7.83 13.33 17.97
CA GLY A 86 8.98 12.64 18.55
C GLY A 86 8.71 11.92 19.88
N LYS A 87 7.44 11.79 20.29
CA LYS A 87 7.03 11.08 21.50
C LYS A 87 6.28 9.79 21.14
N PRO A 88 6.54 8.66 21.83
CA PRO A 88 5.81 7.41 21.59
C PRO A 88 4.29 7.56 21.75
N LEU A 89 3.53 6.75 21.03
CA LEU A 89 2.09 6.60 21.23
C LEU A 89 1.78 6.11 22.66
N GLY A 90 0.70 6.64 23.24
CA GLY A 90 0.18 6.24 24.55
C GLY A 90 -1.04 5.32 24.44
N GLU A 91 -1.50 5.07 23.22
CA GLU A 91 -2.69 4.30 22.88
C GLU A 91 -2.48 2.82 23.20
N LYS A 92 -3.53 2.18 23.74
CA LYS A 92 -3.50 0.75 24.02
C LYS A 92 -3.59 -0.02 22.70
N ASN A 93 -2.72 -1.00 22.53
CA ASN A 93 -2.73 -1.97 21.42
C ASN A 93 -2.48 -1.37 20.01
N PRO A 94 -1.25 -0.92 19.70
CA PRO A 94 -0.87 -0.40 18.38
C PRO A 94 -0.78 -1.46 17.28
N LYS A 95 -1.27 -2.70 17.51
CA LYS A 95 -1.20 -3.80 16.55
C LYS A 95 -1.87 -3.49 15.20
N CYS A 96 -2.90 -2.65 15.20
CA CYS A 96 -3.56 -2.23 13.96
C CYS A 96 -2.68 -1.40 13.03
N LEU A 97 -1.56 -0.83 13.52
CA LEU A 97 -0.57 -0.20 12.65
C LEU A 97 0.19 -1.21 11.81
N GLN A 98 0.21 -2.50 12.18
CA GLN A 98 0.87 -3.56 11.41
C GLN A 98 -0.03 -4.18 10.33
N ASP A 99 -1.23 -3.63 10.10
CA ASP A 99 -2.10 -4.10 9.02
C ASP A 99 -1.39 -3.92 7.67
N ASP A 100 -1.55 -4.86 6.74
CA ASP A 100 -0.77 -4.89 5.50
C ASP A 100 -0.98 -3.62 4.67
N TYR A 101 -2.18 -3.04 4.64
CA TYR A 101 -2.42 -1.79 3.90
C TYR A 101 -1.64 -0.61 4.49
N VAL A 102 -1.42 -0.59 5.81
CA VAL A 102 -0.62 0.44 6.49
C VAL A 102 0.84 0.31 6.10
N ASN A 103 1.36 -0.92 6.08
CA ASN A 103 2.73 -1.21 5.65
C ASN A 103 2.94 -0.83 4.17
N ILE A 104 1.95 -1.08 3.31
CA ILE A 104 2.02 -0.71 1.89
C ILE A 104 1.94 0.82 1.70
N ILE A 105 1.10 1.53 2.47
CA ILE A 105 1.12 3.01 2.49
C ILE A 105 2.49 3.53 2.91
N LEU A 106 3.08 2.97 3.97
CA LEU A 106 4.39 3.37 4.43
C LEU A 106 5.48 3.11 3.38
N PHE A 107 5.45 1.94 2.73
CA PHE A 107 6.36 1.64 1.64
C PHE A 107 6.22 2.66 0.50
N ALA A 108 4.98 2.99 0.09
CA ALA A 108 4.72 3.95 -0.95
C ALA A 108 5.16 5.37 -0.58
N GLN A 109 4.87 5.81 0.66
CA GLN A 109 5.35 7.07 1.23
C GLN A 109 6.88 7.14 1.18
N TRP A 110 7.57 6.10 1.65
CA TRP A 110 9.03 6.02 1.62
C TRP A 110 9.59 6.14 0.20
N LYS A 111 8.97 5.48 -0.78
CA LYS A 111 9.37 5.59 -2.19
C LYS A 111 9.20 7.00 -2.75
N ILE A 112 8.13 7.69 -2.37
CA ILE A 112 7.86 9.07 -2.80
C ILE A 112 8.82 10.05 -2.11
N ASP A 113 9.04 9.90 -0.80
CA ASP A 113 10.03 10.71 -0.05
C ASP A 113 11.44 10.58 -0.67
N GLN A 114 11.84 9.38 -1.08
CA GLN A 114 13.11 9.14 -1.78
C GLN A 114 13.18 9.81 -3.15
N ALA A 115 12.06 9.83 -3.88
CA ALA A 115 12.00 10.49 -5.18
C ALA A 115 11.95 12.02 -5.05
N GLY A 116 11.46 12.53 -3.91
CA GLY A 116 11.29 13.95 -3.62
C GLY A 116 9.99 14.55 -4.19
N GLU A 117 9.29 13.82 -5.05
CA GLU A 117 7.97 14.17 -5.60
C GLU A 117 7.22 12.89 -5.98
N GLY A 118 5.89 12.94 -5.96
CA GLY A 118 5.08 11.82 -6.41
C GLY A 118 3.63 11.86 -5.96
N VAL A 119 2.89 10.84 -6.37
CA VAL A 119 1.46 10.66 -6.08
C VAL A 119 1.21 9.23 -5.59
N LEU A 120 0.45 9.12 -4.52
CA LEU A 120 -0.13 7.87 -4.05
C LEU A 120 -1.63 7.90 -4.36
N GLY A 121 -2.18 6.78 -4.83
CA GLY A 121 -3.62 6.63 -5.07
C GLY A 121 -4.10 5.23 -4.73
N PHE A 122 -4.66 5.06 -3.55
CA PHE A 122 -5.15 3.78 -3.04
C PHE A 122 -6.63 3.81 -2.71
N ILE A 123 -7.27 2.64 -2.81
CA ILE A 123 -8.50 2.34 -2.07
C ILE A 123 -8.11 1.52 -0.85
N THR A 124 -8.49 1.95 0.35
CA THR A 124 -8.04 1.37 1.63
C THR A 124 -9.17 1.28 2.64
N ASN A 125 -8.94 0.55 3.74
CA ASN A 125 -9.80 0.61 4.91
C ASN A 125 -9.78 2.02 5.54
N LEU A 126 -10.96 2.58 5.83
CA LEU A 126 -11.14 3.94 6.39
C LEU A 126 -10.63 4.10 7.84
N ILE A 127 -10.37 3.01 8.57
CA ILE A 127 -10.16 3.04 10.03
C ILE A 127 -9.03 3.97 10.48
N TYR A 128 -8.00 4.20 9.65
CA TYR A 128 -6.88 5.07 9.99
C TYR A 128 -7.26 6.56 10.07
N LEU A 129 -8.43 6.97 9.56
CA LEU A 129 -8.90 8.35 9.69
C LEU A 129 -9.49 8.63 11.08
N GLU A 130 -10.22 7.67 11.64
CA GLU A 130 -10.99 7.87 12.88
C GLU A 130 -10.26 7.35 14.12
N ASN A 131 -9.49 6.27 13.99
CA ASN A 131 -8.92 5.60 15.14
C ASN A 131 -7.72 6.39 15.72
N PRO A 132 -7.72 6.71 17.03
CA PRO A 132 -6.64 7.44 17.69
C PRO A 132 -5.25 6.81 17.53
N THR A 133 -5.16 5.49 17.43
CA THR A 133 -3.88 4.77 17.29
C THR A 133 -3.13 5.13 16.01
N PHE A 134 -3.82 5.62 14.97
CA PHE A 134 -3.22 6.00 13.69
C PHE A 134 -2.75 7.46 13.64
N ARG A 135 -2.77 8.20 14.75
CA ARG A 135 -2.37 9.62 14.73
C ARG A 135 -0.91 9.85 14.33
N GLY A 136 -0.01 8.91 14.63
CA GLY A 136 1.38 8.97 14.17
C GLY A 136 1.50 8.78 12.66
N MET A 137 0.75 7.82 12.10
CA MET A 137 0.61 7.65 10.65
C MET A 137 0.08 8.93 9.99
N ARG A 138 -1.02 9.50 10.49
CA ARG A 138 -1.60 10.73 9.93
C ARG A 138 -0.62 11.91 9.98
N GLN A 139 0.10 12.09 11.09
CA GLN A 139 1.13 13.12 11.17
C GLN A 139 2.25 12.88 10.15
N SER A 140 2.73 11.65 10.03
CA SER A 140 3.79 11.31 9.09
C SER A 140 3.37 11.58 7.64
N LEU A 141 2.16 11.18 7.24
CA LEU A 141 1.63 11.47 5.91
C LEU A 141 1.51 12.99 5.65
N MET A 142 1.01 13.75 6.62
CA MET A 142 0.94 15.22 6.52
C MET A 142 2.31 15.91 6.45
N GLN A 143 3.40 15.23 6.83
CA GLN A 143 4.76 15.75 6.70
C GLN A 143 5.38 15.41 5.35
N SER A 144 4.98 14.30 4.73
CA SER A 144 5.50 13.84 3.43
C SER A 144 4.75 14.42 2.24
N PHE A 145 3.44 14.65 2.36
CA PHE A 145 2.59 15.08 1.23
C PHE A 145 2.10 16.52 1.40
N ASP A 146 2.17 17.30 0.32
CA ASP A 146 1.67 18.69 0.30
C ASP A 146 0.14 18.75 0.35
N GLU A 147 -0.53 17.81 -0.33
CA GLU A 147 -1.99 17.73 -0.44
C GLU A 147 -2.45 16.30 -0.23
N ILE A 148 -3.52 16.10 0.55
CA ILE A 148 -4.12 14.80 0.82
C ILE A 148 -5.62 14.88 0.54
N TYR A 149 -6.08 14.13 -0.46
CA TYR A 149 -7.48 14.04 -0.82
C TYR A 149 -8.06 12.75 -0.25
N LEU A 150 -9.24 12.84 0.35
CA LEU A 150 -9.91 11.69 0.95
C LEU A 150 -11.35 11.64 0.48
N LEU A 151 -11.72 10.52 -0.14
CA LEU A 151 -13.10 10.23 -0.51
C LEU A 151 -13.57 9.03 0.30
N ASP A 152 -14.35 9.30 1.34
CA ASP A 152 -15.02 8.29 2.15
C ASP A 152 -16.16 7.65 1.35
N LEU A 153 -16.06 6.33 1.12
CA LEU A 153 -17.06 5.55 0.41
C LEU A 153 -18.02 4.84 1.36
N HIS A 154 -17.93 5.11 2.67
CA HIS A 154 -18.74 4.52 3.72
C HIS A 154 -18.69 2.98 3.67
N GLY A 155 -19.84 2.30 3.81
CA GLY A 155 -19.94 0.85 3.72
C GLY A 155 -19.51 0.10 4.97
N ASN A 156 -19.41 0.78 6.12
CA ASN A 156 -19.09 0.10 7.38
C ASN A 156 -20.35 -0.55 7.97
N SER A 157 -20.51 -1.85 7.69
CA SER A 157 -21.65 -2.64 8.15
C SER A 157 -21.82 -2.69 9.68
N LEU A 158 -20.75 -2.44 10.45
CA LEU A 158 -20.79 -2.42 11.92
C LEU A 158 -21.38 -1.10 12.47
N LYS A 159 -21.21 0.01 11.74
CA LYS A 159 -21.78 1.32 12.12
C LYS A 159 -23.28 1.39 11.84
N LYS A 160 -23.80 0.55 10.93
CA LYS A 160 -25.22 0.50 10.53
C LYS A 160 -25.75 1.86 10.06
N GLU A 161 -24.91 2.58 9.31
CA GLU A 161 -25.28 3.83 8.65
C GLU A 161 -26.38 3.57 7.60
N ARG A 162 -27.07 4.65 7.21
CA ARG A 162 -28.10 4.62 6.18
C ARG A 162 -27.84 5.72 5.17
N CYS A 163 -28.13 5.41 3.91
CA CYS A 163 -28.12 6.39 2.84
C CYS A 163 -29.16 7.50 3.11
N PRO A 164 -29.00 8.69 2.50
CA PRO A 164 -29.97 9.79 2.62
C PRO A 164 -31.41 9.42 2.22
N ASP A 165 -31.57 8.42 1.34
CA ASP A 165 -32.86 7.87 0.91
C ASP A 165 -33.44 6.80 1.87
N GLY A 166 -32.73 6.50 2.97
CA GLY A 166 -33.12 5.52 3.99
C GLY A 166 -32.72 4.07 3.67
N SER A 167 -32.16 3.80 2.49
CA SER A 167 -31.62 2.49 2.12
C SER A 167 -30.41 2.12 3.00
N LYS A 168 -30.04 0.83 2.97
CA LYS A 168 -28.87 0.34 3.70
C LYS A 168 -27.62 0.90 3.03
N ASP A 169 -26.71 1.42 3.84
CA ASP A 169 -25.37 1.76 3.39
C ASP A 169 -24.61 0.45 3.09
N GLU A 170 -24.37 0.20 1.80
CA GLU A 170 -23.70 -0.99 1.29
C GLU A 170 -22.27 -0.65 0.91
N ASN A 171 -21.35 -1.57 1.21
CA ASN A 171 -19.96 -1.41 0.85
C ASN A 171 -19.76 -1.64 -0.66
N VAL A 172 -18.79 -0.92 -1.24
CA VAL A 172 -18.41 -1.11 -2.66
C VAL A 172 -17.73 -2.46 -2.93
N PHE A 173 -17.29 -3.16 -1.87
CA PHE A 173 -16.82 -4.54 -1.87
C PHE A 173 -17.70 -5.41 -0.95
N ASP A 174 -17.68 -6.73 -1.14
CA ASP A 174 -18.39 -7.68 -0.25
C ASP A 174 -17.65 -7.90 1.10
N ILE A 175 -17.38 -6.81 1.85
CA ILE A 175 -16.67 -6.81 3.15
C ILE A 175 -17.41 -5.98 4.21
N GLN A 176 -16.97 -6.09 5.47
CA GLN A 176 -17.63 -5.43 6.60
C GLN A 176 -17.09 -4.03 6.92
N GLN A 177 -15.80 -3.81 6.68
CA GLN A 177 -15.07 -2.58 7.00
C GLN A 177 -15.36 -1.51 5.97
N GLY A 178 -15.57 -0.26 6.42
CA GLY A 178 -15.70 0.87 5.49
C GLY A 178 -14.41 1.16 4.73
N VAL A 179 -14.54 1.74 3.55
CA VAL A 179 -13.41 2.00 2.64
C VAL A 179 -13.36 3.46 2.18
N ALA A 180 -12.17 3.93 1.86
CA ALA A 180 -11.95 5.24 1.28
C ALA A 180 -10.94 5.17 0.14
N ILE A 181 -11.04 6.12 -0.78
CA ILE A 181 -9.97 6.45 -1.72
C ILE A 181 -9.11 7.55 -1.10
N VAL A 182 -7.79 7.35 -1.12
CA VAL A 182 -6.75 8.24 -0.61
C VAL A 182 -5.65 8.43 -1.64
#